data_AF-I4H493-F1
#
_entry.id   AF-I4H493-F1
#
_cell.length_a   1.000
_cell.length_b   1.000
_cell.length_c   1.000
_cell.angle_alpha   90.00
_cell.angle_beta   90.00
_cell.angle_gamma   90.00
#
_symmetry.space_group_name_H-M   'P 1'
#
loop_
_entity.id
_entity.type
_entity.pdbx_description
1 polymer ?
#
loop_
_entity_poly.entity_id
_entity_poly.type
_entity_poly.pdbx_seq_one_letter_code
_entity_poly.pdbx_strand_id
1 'polypeptide(L)' 'MPKAGGSTLDKGGDEDGGIEGKAIGIDLGLTHFAITSNGSKYDNPRHFAKHQRNLKRALRYLLWFDRGA' A
#
# COMPACT_ATOMS: atom_id res chain seq x y z
N MET A 1 -1.97 -64.51 -8.82
CA MET A 1 -1.27 -63.52 -7.97
C MET A 1 -1.32 -62.18 -8.69
N PRO A 2 -1.82 -61.10 -8.06
CA PRO A 2 -2.13 -59.83 -8.72
C PRO A 2 -0.90 -58.94 -8.98
N LYS A 3 -1.08 -58.02 -9.94
CA LYS A 3 -0.09 -57.13 -10.59
C LYS A 3 0.31 -55.90 -9.75
N ALA A 4 1.41 -55.28 -10.18
CA ALA A 4 1.88 -53.96 -9.80
C ALA A 4 0.80 -52.85 -9.90
N GLY A 5 0.79 -51.99 -8.89
CA GLY A 5 0.26 -50.62 -8.84
C GLY A 5 0.99 -49.97 -7.67
N GLY A 6 1.70 -48.86 -7.81
CA GLY A 6 1.21 -47.57 -8.26
C GLY A 6 1.57 -46.59 -7.13
N SER A 7 2.34 -45.57 -7.47
CA SER A 7 2.94 -44.52 -6.64
C SER A 7 2.16 -44.10 -5.38
N THR A 8 2.84 -44.09 -4.23
CA THR A 8 2.53 -43.15 -3.14
C THR A 8 3.72 -42.19 -3.02
N LEU A 9 3.70 -41.14 -3.84
CA LEU A 9 4.45 -39.92 -3.53
C LEU A 9 3.75 -39.30 -2.32
N ASP A 10 4.43 -39.43 -1.19
CA ASP A 10 4.04 -38.87 0.09
C ASP A 10 3.91 -37.34 -0.03
N LYS A 11 3.03 -36.83 0.83
CA LYS A 11 2.51 -35.49 1.00
C LYS A 11 3.39 -34.34 0.49
N GLY A 12 2.69 -33.38 -0.10
CA GLY A 12 3.19 -32.03 -0.36
C GLY A 12 3.93 -31.46 0.85
N GLY A 13 5.22 -31.23 0.65
CA GLY A 13 5.95 -30.20 1.35
C GLY A 13 5.87 -28.95 0.51
N ASP A 14 4.97 -28.03 0.85
CA ASP A 14 5.23 -26.63 0.60
C ASP A 14 6.01 -26.16 1.82
N GLU A 15 7.32 -26.21 1.64
CA GLU A 15 8.36 -26.03 2.62
C GLU A 15 8.33 -24.56 3.08
N ASP A 16 8.20 -24.36 4.39
CA ASP A 16 8.17 -23.08 5.07
C ASP A 16 9.49 -22.31 4.86
N GLY A 17 9.60 -21.65 3.71
CA GLY A 17 10.75 -20.90 3.24
C GLY A 17 10.64 -19.40 3.55
N GLY A 18 10.58 -19.03 4.83
CA GLY A 18 11.22 -17.81 5.35
C GLY A 18 10.88 -16.45 4.73
N ILE A 19 9.58 -16.13 4.64
CA ILE A 19 9.06 -14.81 5.04
C ILE A 19 7.87 -15.12 5.96
N GLU A 20 8.09 -15.10 7.27
CA GLU A 20 7.01 -15.13 8.25
C GLU A 20 6.19 -13.83 8.12
N GLY A 21 5.34 -13.81 7.11
CA GLY A 21 4.62 -12.63 6.69
C GLY A 21 3.70 -13.00 5.56
N LYS A 22 2.39 -12.98 5.84
CA LYS A 22 1.34 -13.14 4.82
C LYS A 22 1.70 -12.32 3.58
N ALA A 23 1.84 -12.97 2.43
CA ALA A 23 2.08 -12.27 1.17
C ALA A 23 0.94 -11.26 0.92
N ILE A 24 1.28 -10.00 0.67
CA ILE A 24 0.34 -8.91 0.38
C ILE A 24 0.62 -8.38 -1.01
N GLY A 25 -0.39 -8.34 -1.87
CA GLY A 25 -0.34 -7.66 -3.16
C GLY A 25 -0.53 -6.16 -2.96
N ILE A 26 0.18 -5.34 -3.73
CA ILE A 26 0.11 -3.87 -3.67
C ILE A 26 -0.23 -3.35 -5.07
N ASP A 27 -1.32 -2.60 -5.19
CA ASP A 27 -1.72 -1.87 -6.40
C ASP A 27 -1.49 -0.37 -6.21
N LEU A 28 -0.90 0.29 -7.22
CA LEU A 28 -0.53 1.72 -7.17
C LEU A 28 -1.45 2.53 -8.09
N GLY A 29 -2.07 3.59 -7.56
CA GLY A 29 -3.14 4.31 -8.25
C GLY A 29 -2.98 5.83 -8.28
N LEU A 30 -3.80 6.46 -9.14
CA LEU A 30 -3.90 7.93 -9.21
C LEU A 30 -4.86 8.48 -8.15
N THR A 31 -5.92 7.74 -7.82
CA THR A 31 -6.92 8.14 -6.81
C THR A 31 -6.42 7.87 -5.39
N HIS A 32 -5.82 6.69 -5.16
CA HIS A 32 -5.18 6.29 -3.92
C HIS A 32 -3.73 5.95 -4.22
N PHE A 33 -2.79 6.37 -3.38
CA PHE A 33 -1.36 6.10 -3.54
C PHE A 33 -1.08 4.61 -3.63
N ALA A 34 -1.67 3.83 -2.72
CA ALA A 34 -1.56 2.39 -2.71
C ALA A 34 -2.84 1.73 -2.18
N ILE A 35 -3.17 0.56 -2.71
CA ILE A 35 -4.21 -0.33 -2.20
C ILE A 35 -3.58 -1.70 -2.02
N THR A 36 -3.75 -2.29 -0.84
CA THR A 36 -3.22 -3.62 -0.52
C THR A 36 -4.28 -4.70 -0.74
N SER A 37 -3.87 -5.94 -1.02
CA SER A 37 -4.79 -7.08 -1.25
C SER A 37 -5.67 -7.44 -0.05
N ASN A 38 -5.36 -6.90 1.13
CA ASN A 38 -6.19 -6.96 2.33
C ASN A 38 -7.27 -5.87 2.39
N GLY A 39 -7.38 -5.00 1.37
CA GLY A 39 -8.34 -3.91 1.26
C GLY A 39 -7.93 -2.59 1.91
N SER A 40 -6.76 -2.50 2.56
CA SER A 40 -6.27 -1.20 3.09
C SER A 40 -5.93 -0.24 1.96
N LYS A 41 -6.28 1.03 2.14
CA LYS A 41 -6.07 2.10 1.17
C LYS A 41 -5.19 3.19 1.78
N TYR A 42 -4.27 3.71 0.98
CA TYR A 42 -3.35 4.77 1.33
C TYR A 42 -3.61 5.96 0.42
N ASP A 43 -3.80 7.14 1.00
CA ASP A 43 -4.18 8.35 0.24
C ASP A 43 -3.05 8.88 -0.63
N ASN A 44 -3.41 9.51 -1.76
CA ASN A 44 -2.46 10.15 -2.66
C ASN A 44 -2.14 11.59 -2.21
N PRO A 45 -0.92 11.87 -1.70
CA PRO A 45 -0.57 13.19 -1.16
C PRO A 45 -0.43 14.26 -2.24
N ARG A 46 -0.50 13.93 -3.55
CA ARG A 46 -0.40 14.92 -4.64
C ARG A 46 -1.43 16.04 -4.56
N HIS A 47 -2.64 15.73 -4.13
CA HIS A 47 -3.68 16.75 -3.91
C HIS A 47 -3.40 17.52 -2.62
N PHE A 48 -3.01 16.79 -1.56
CA PHE A 48 -2.72 17.36 -0.25
C PHE A 48 -1.58 18.39 -0.29
N ALA A 49 -0.48 18.11 -0.99
CA ALA A 49 0.66 19.00 -1.10
C ALA A 49 0.31 20.35 -1.75
N LYS A 50 -0.58 20.34 -2.77
CA LYS A 50 -1.06 21.58 -3.43
C LYS A 50 -1.89 22.43 -2.47
N HIS A 51 -2.82 21.80 -1.75
CA HIS A 51 -3.67 22.51 -0.78
C HIS A 51 -2.84 23.03 0.40
N GLN A 52 -1.89 22.25 0.92
CA GLN A 52 -0.97 22.67 1.97
C GLN A 52 -0.12 23.89 1.56
N ARG A 53 0.40 23.90 0.32
CA ARG A 53 1.18 25.04 -0.19
C ARG A 53 0.32 26.29 -0.33
N ASN A 54 -0.91 26.16 -0.82
CA ASN A 54 -1.83 27.28 -0.96
C ASN A 54 -2.23 27.85 0.41
N LEU A 55 -2.49 26.98 1.40
CA LEU A 55 -2.79 27.39 2.77
C LEU A 55 -1.63 28.18 3.40
N LYS A 56 -0.38 27.71 3.26
CA LYS A 56 0.81 28.45 3.74
C LYS A 56 0.95 29.83 3.12
N ARG A 57 0.62 29.98 1.82
CA ARG A 57 0.66 31.28 1.13
C ARG A 57 -0.43 32.23 1.61
N ALA A 58 -1.66 31.74 1.76
CA ALA A 58 -2.77 32.53 2.27
C ALA A 58 -2.50 33.03 3.70
N LEU A 59 -2.00 32.14 4.58
CA LEU A 59 -1.61 32.50 5.94
C LEU A 59 -0.47 33.54 5.96
N ARG A 60 0.54 33.39 5.09
CA ARG A 60 1.62 34.39 4.98
C ARG A 60 1.10 35.75 4.53
N TYR A 61 0.17 35.78 3.57
CA TYR A 61 -0.43 37.02 3.10
C TYR A 61 -1.22 37.72 4.20
N LEU A 62 -2.05 36.97 4.94
CA LEU A 62 -2.77 37.49 6.09
C LEU A 62 -1.82 38.06 7.15
N LEU A 63 -0.76 37.32 7.49
CA LEU A 63 0.27 37.77 8.45
C LEU A 63 1.13 38.95 7.96
N TRP A 64 1.23 39.17 6.65
CA TRP A 64 1.88 40.35 6.09
C TRP A 64 0.95 41.56 6.15
N PHE A 65 -0.33 41.35 5.87
CA PHE A 65 -1.34 42.40 5.95
C PHE A 65 -1.51 42.90 7.39
N ASP A 66 -1.62 41.98 8.35
CA ASP A 66 -1.82 42.28 9.78
C ASP A 66 -0.63 43.03 10.43
N ARG A 67 0.59 42.86 9.89
CA ARG A 67 1.79 43.56 10.39
C ARG A 67 2.01 44.95 9.79
N GLY A 68 1.21 45.34 8.80
CA GLY A 68 1.32 46.62 8.10
C GLY A 68 0.19 47.60 8.41
N ALA A 69 -0.67 47.28 9.39
CA ALA A 69 -1.77 48.12 9.89
C ALA A 69 -1.43 48.71 11.26
#